data_AF-A0A962XK80-F1
#
_entry.id   AF-A0A962XK80-F1
#
_cell.length_a   1.000
_cell.length_b   1.000
_cell.length_c   1.000
_cell.angle_alpha   90.00
_cell.angle_beta   90.00
_cell.angle_gamma   90.00
#
_symmetry.space_group_name_H-M   'P 1'
#
loop_
_entity.id
_entity.type
_entity.pdbx_description
1 polymer ?
#
loop_
_entity_poly.entity_id
_entity_poly.type
_entity_poly.pdbx_seq_one_letter_code
_entity_poly.pdbx_strand_id
1 'polypeptide(L)'
;YNRFEDAIYADVFRTWSPEELIAIAFEQPLQFNPGTSWGYAHTNFVLLGLALERATGQSFDRLMRDRIIHPLRLRNTANPSTPAIPGPVLHAYTTERGRYEESTFWNPSWTLARGAIMTSSLTDVLTSARAIGTGALLSPTAFKQMLAPDTAGLGPWDHQTYYGFGVVVKQGWIAQNPLFHGYAGVMAYLPERELSIAVFSTKTEQGNPDVNSSESLFRRITQILTPDHTID
;
A
#
# COMPACT_ATOMS: atom_id res chain seq x y z
N TYR A 1 -13.61 -5.26 -16.73
CA TYR A 1 -13.01 -4.19 -15.93
C TYR A 1 -14.02 -3.10 -15.57
N ASN A 2 -14.79 -2.52 -16.50
CA ASN A 2 -15.68 -1.37 -16.22
C ASN A 2 -16.71 -1.56 -15.07
N ARG A 3 -17.39 -2.70 -14.92
CA ARG A 3 -18.50 -2.81 -13.94
C ARG A 3 -18.11 -2.62 -12.47
N PHE A 4 -16.90 -3.04 -12.06
CA PHE A 4 -16.48 -2.89 -10.67
C PHE A 4 -16.08 -1.46 -10.36
N GLU A 5 -15.30 -0.84 -11.24
CA GLU A 5 -14.94 0.58 -11.15
C GLU A 5 -16.19 1.47 -11.19
N ASP A 6 -17.13 1.19 -12.10
CA ASP A 6 -18.43 1.87 -12.16
C ASP A 6 -19.16 1.79 -10.82
N ALA A 7 -19.13 0.64 -10.14
CA ALA A 7 -19.77 0.45 -8.84
C ALA A 7 -19.06 1.19 -7.70
N ILE A 8 -17.73 1.28 -7.73
CA ILE A 8 -16.95 2.11 -6.77
C ILE A 8 -17.34 3.58 -6.92
N TYR A 9 -17.41 4.08 -8.15
CA TYR A 9 -17.66 5.50 -8.42
C TYR A 9 -19.14 5.91 -8.34
N ALA A 10 -20.06 4.97 -8.49
CA ALA A 10 -21.49 5.19 -8.27
C ALA A 10 -21.82 5.50 -6.80
N ASP A 11 -21.13 4.85 -5.86
CA ASP A 11 -21.25 5.10 -4.41
C ASP A 11 -19.87 5.04 -3.73
N VAL A 12 -19.20 6.18 -3.73
CA VAL A 12 -17.84 6.35 -3.16
C VAL A 12 -17.79 6.21 -1.64
N PHE A 13 -18.92 6.14 -0.95
CA PHE A 13 -18.98 5.96 0.51
C PHE A 13 -19.30 4.51 0.91
N ARG A 14 -19.64 3.66 -0.06
CA ARG A 14 -19.98 2.25 0.15
C ARG A 14 -18.88 1.51 0.89
N THR A 15 -19.27 0.73 1.90
CA THR A 15 -18.40 -0.27 2.52
C THR A 15 -18.49 -1.59 1.76
N TRP A 16 -17.36 -2.14 1.35
CA TRP A 16 -17.24 -3.41 0.66
C TRP A 16 -16.87 -4.53 1.65
N SER A 17 -17.53 -5.67 1.56
CA SER A 17 -17.17 -6.85 2.34
C SER A 17 -16.07 -7.67 1.64
N PRO A 18 -15.18 -8.37 2.38
CA PRO A 18 -14.21 -9.29 1.79
C PRO A 18 -14.87 -10.34 0.88
N GLU A 19 -16.04 -10.86 1.26
CA GLU A 19 -16.79 -11.85 0.50
C GLU A 19 -17.30 -11.28 -0.83
N GLU A 20 -17.80 -10.04 -0.83
CA GLU A 20 -18.22 -9.35 -2.06
C GLU A 20 -17.04 -9.15 -3.01
N LEU A 21 -15.89 -8.68 -2.50
CA LEU A 21 -14.69 -8.44 -3.31
C LEU A 21 -14.15 -9.74 -3.91
N ILE A 22 -14.15 -10.83 -3.14
CA ILE A 22 -13.75 -12.16 -3.62
C ILE A 22 -14.72 -12.66 -4.68
N ALA A 23 -16.04 -12.54 -4.46
CA ALA A 23 -17.03 -12.97 -5.45
C ALA A 23 -16.82 -12.25 -6.79
N ILE A 24 -16.62 -10.93 -6.77
CA ILE A 24 -16.34 -10.12 -7.97
C ILE A 24 -15.05 -10.57 -8.66
N ALA A 25 -13.98 -10.83 -7.89
CA ALA A 25 -12.71 -11.28 -8.47
C ALA A 25 -12.84 -12.67 -9.13
N PHE A 26 -13.62 -13.58 -8.54
CA PHE A 26 -13.78 -14.96 -9.03
C PHE A 26 -14.76 -15.08 -10.20
N GLU A 27 -15.49 -14.02 -10.54
CA GLU A 27 -16.24 -13.93 -11.80
C GLU A 27 -15.33 -13.76 -13.02
N GLN A 28 -14.05 -13.40 -12.81
CA GLN A 28 -13.07 -13.22 -13.88
C GLN A 28 -12.15 -14.44 -14.00
N PRO A 29 -11.74 -14.84 -15.21
CA PRO A 29 -10.70 -15.85 -15.36
C PRO A 29 -9.35 -15.36 -14.83
N LEU A 30 -8.47 -16.29 -14.47
CA LEU A 30 -7.08 -15.95 -14.16
C LEU A 30 -6.43 -15.25 -15.36
N GLN A 31 -5.70 -14.16 -15.10
CA GLN A 31 -4.98 -13.42 -16.15
C GLN A 31 -3.80 -14.23 -16.73
N PHE A 32 -3.25 -15.14 -15.93
CA PHE A 32 -2.14 -16.03 -16.27
C PHE A 32 -2.12 -17.21 -15.29
N ASN A 33 -1.40 -18.27 -15.65
CA ASN A 33 -1.24 -19.43 -14.76
C ASN A 33 -0.44 -19.04 -13.49
N PRO A 34 -0.74 -19.66 -12.33
CA PRO A 34 -0.01 -19.37 -11.10
C PRO A 34 1.52 -19.51 -11.28
N GLY A 35 2.25 -18.48 -10.87
CA GLY A 35 3.73 -18.46 -10.92
C GLY A 35 4.35 -18.20 -12.30
N THR A 36 3.56 -18.02 -13.37
CA THR A 36 4.12 -17.80 -14.72
C THR A 36 4.26 -16.34 -15.13
N SER A 37 3.67 -15.42 -14.37
CA SER A 37 3.80 -13.97 -14.57
C SER A 37 3.49 -13.25 -13.27
N TRP A 38 3.58 -11.92 -13.30
CA TRP A 38 3.26 -11.05 -12.18
C TRP A 38 2.20 -10.02 -12.59
N GLY A 39 1.24 -9.79 -11.70
CA GLY A 39 0.22 -8.76 -11.81
C GLY A 39 -0.25 -8.35 -10.42
N TYR A 40 -0.26 -7.06 -10.13
CA TYR A 40 -0.76 -6.56 -8.87
C TYR A 40 -2.28 -6.76 -8.79
N ALA A 41 -2.76 -7.29 -7.67
CA ALA A 41 -4.18 -7.43 -7.41
C ALA A 41 -4.49 -7.21 -5.93
N HIS A 42 -5.38 -6.26 -5.65
CA HIS A 42 -5.93 -6.01 -4.32
C HIS A 42 -6.53 -7.28 -3.68
N THR A 43 -7.15 -8.14 -4.50
CA THR A 43 -7.69 -9.45 -4.10
C THR A 43 -6.68 -10.32 -3.36
N ASN A 44 -5.39 -10.25 -3.70
CA ASN A 44 -4.35 -11.03 -3.03
C ASN A 44 -4.25 -10.67 -1.54
N PHE A 45 -4.38 -9.39 -1.20
CA PHE A 45 -4.32 -8.92 0.18
C PHE A 45 -5.63 -9.16 0.94
N VAL A 46 -6.78 -9.13 0.26
CA VAL A 46 -8.07 -9.53 0.85
C VAL A 46 -8.02 -11.01 1.26
N LEU A 47 -7.56 -11.89 0.36
CA LEU A 47 -7.39 -13.32 0.63
C LEU A 47 -6.37 -13.58 1.74
N LEU A 48 -5.24 -12.85 1.74
CA LEU A 48 -4.23 -12.96 2.80
C LEU A 48 -4.81 -12.61 4.18
N GLY A 49 -5.63 -11.56 4.26
CA GLY A 49 -6.33 -11.19 5.50
C GLY A 49 -7.19 -12.33 6.03
N LEU A 50 -8.07 -12.89 5.18
CA LEU A 50 -8.92 -14.02 5.55
C LEU A 50 -8.13 -15.26 5.95
N ALA A 51 -7.03 -15.55 5.25
CA ALA A 51 -6.15 -16.67 5.58
C ALA A 51 -5.51 -16.50 6.97
N LEU A 52 -5.05 -15.29 7.30
CA LEU A 52 -4.49 -14.97 8.62
C LEU A 52 -5.54 -15.09 9.73
N GLU A 53 -6.74 -14.59 9.51
CA GLU A 53 -7.84 -14.73 10.47
C GLU A 53 -8.19 -16.20 10.69
N ARG A 54 -8.29 -16.98 9.61
CA ARG A 54 -8.61 -18.41 9.68
C ARG A 54 -7.53 -19.24 10.37
N ALA A 55 -6.27 -18.92 10.13
CA ALA A 55 -5.12 -19.64 10.70
C ALA A 55 -4.91 -19.32 12.19
N THR A 56 -5.25 -18.10 12.63
CA THR A 56 -4.98 -17.65 14.00
C THR A 56 -6.21 -17.68 14.91
N GLY A 57 -7.42 -17.68 14.34
CA GLY A 57 -8.66 -17.49 15.08
C GLY A 57 -8.83 -16.08 15.64
N GLN A 58 -8.03 -15.10 15.19
CA GLN A 58 -8.07 -13.71 15.61
C GLN A 58 -8.51 -12.82 14.45
N SER A 59 -9.23 -11.75 14.72
CA SER A 59 -9.56 -10.76 13.71
C SER A 59 -8.30 -10.03 13.22
N PHE A 60 -8.31 -9.59 11.97
CA PHE A 60 -7.15 -8.95 11.36
C PHE A 60 -6.77 -7.63 12.06
N ASP A 61 -7.76 -6.85 12.52
CA ASP A 61 -7.53 -5.63 13.31
C ASP A 61 -6.77 -5.93 14.61
N ARG A 62 -7.07 -7.07 15.25
CA ARG A 62 -6.38 -7.51 16.46
C ARG A 62 -4.96 -7.96 16.15
N LEU A 63 -4.77 -8.70 15.07
CA LEU A 63 -3.43 -9.09 14.62
C LEU A 63 -2.56 -7.86 14.36
N MET A 64 -3.07 -6.87 13.62
CA MET A 64 -2.34 -5.63 13.36
C MET A 64 -2.01 -4.86 14.63
N ARG A 65 -2.98 -4.74 15.54
CA ARG A 65 -2.78 -4.07 16.83
C ARG A 65 -1.67 -4.73 17.65
N ASP A 66 -1.79 -6.04 17.84
CA ASP A 66 -0.98 -6.80 18.79
C ASP A 66 0.41 -7.14 18.22
N ARG A 67 0.54 -7.29 16.89
CA ARG A 67 1.79 -7.68 16.23
C ARG A 67 2.58 -6.51 15.65
N ILE A 68 1.92 -5.41 15.27
CA ILE A 68 2.57 -4.30 14.55
C ILE A 68 2.45 -2.98 15.30
N ILE A 69 1.23 -2.49 15.53
CA ILE A 69 0.99 -1.13 16.05
C ILE A 69 1.53 -0.96 17.47
N HIS A 70 1.19 -1.87 18.39
CA HIS A 70 1.67 -1.79 19.78
C HIS A 70 3.18 -2.02 19.89
N PRO A 71 3.79 -3.05 19.28
CA PRO A 71 5.23 -3.26 19.35
C PRO A 71 6.06 -2.09 18.81
N LEU A 72 5.61 -1.45 17.73
CA LEU A 72 6.27 -0.29 17.13
C LEU A 72 5.88 1.05 17.77
N ARG A 73 4.93 1.04 18.71
CA ARG A 73 4.40 2.24 19.38
C ARG A 73 3.87 3.29 18.39
N LEU A 74 3.14 2.85 17.37
CA LEU A 74 2.53 3.71 16.35
C LEU A 74 1.28 4.41 16.92
N ARG A 75 1.48 5.47 17.70
CA ARG A 75 0.42 6.13 18.50
C ARG A 75 -0.62 6.87 17.68
N ASN A 76 -0.29 7.23 16.45
CA ASN A 76 -1.16 7.96 15.53
C ASN A 76 -1.70 7.04 14.43
N THR A 77 -1.47 5.72 14.54
CA THR A 77 -1.90 4.74 13.56
C THR A 77 -3.05 3.93 14.12
N ALA A 78 -4.19 3.98 13.43
CA ALA A 78 -5.39 3.27 13.84
C ALA A 78 -6.20 2.86 12.63
N ASN A 79 -6.97 1.78 12.78
CA ASN A 79 -8.05 1.48 11.87
C ASN A 79 -9.35 2.10 12.41
N PRO A 80 -9.90 3.14 11.75
CA PRO A 80 -11.16 3.77 12.17
C PRO A 80 -12.41 2.90 11.92
N SER A 81 -12.30 1.75 11.28
CA SER A 81 -13.37 0.86 10.81
C SER A 81 -14.42 1.52 9.89
N THR A 82 -14.18 2.78 9.55
CA THR A 82 -15.06 3.67 8.79
C THR A 82 -14.18 4.54 7.89
N PRO A 83 -14.74 5.26 6.91
CA PRO A 83 -13.97 6.21 6.10
C PRO A 83 -13.51 7.46 6.87
N ALA A 84 -13.91 7.61 8.14
CA ALA A 84 -13.59 8.81 8.91
C ALA A 84 -12.10 8.89 9.23
N ILE A 85 -11.50 10.04 8.93
CA ILE A 85 -10.13 10.35 9.31
C ILE A 85 -10.17 11.40 10.42
N PRO A 86 -9.64 11.10 11.63
CA PRO A 86 -9.61 12.08 12.71
C PRO A 86 -8.83 13.34 12.31
N GLY A 87 -9.35 14.51 12.70
CA GLY A 87 -8.66 15.78 12.46
C GLY A 87 -7.43 15.97 13.36
N PRO A 88 -6.40 16.73 12.90
CA PRO A 88 -6.29 17.34 11.57
C PRO A 88 -5.99 16.30 10.47
N VAL A 89 -6.59 16.47 9.29
CA VAL A 89 -6.45 15.55 8.14
C VAL A 89 -5.87 16.28 6.92
N LEU A 90 -5.02 15.58 6.17
CA LEU A 90 -4.61 16.00 4.84
C LEU A 90 -5.77 15.77 3.87
N HIS A 91 -6.44 16.83 3.42
CA HIS A 91 -7.57 16.69 2.50
C HIS A 91 -7.11 16.21 1.12
N ALA A 92 -7.76 15.16 0.61
CA ALA A 92 -7.55 14.65 -0.74
C ALA A 92 -8.57 15.20 -1.72
N TYR A 93 -8.13 15.30 -2.97
CA TYR A 93 -8.95 15.68 -4.10
C TYR A 93 -8.61 14.76 -5.27
N THR A 94 -9.59 14.50 -6.12
CA THR A 94 -9.46 13.59 -7.27
C THR A 94 -10.28 14.04 -8.46
N THR A 95 -9.95 13.48 -9.63
CA THR A 95 -10.70 13.63 -10.89
C THR A 95 -11.27 12.28 -11.38
N GLU A 96 -11.21 11.23 -10.55
CA GLU A 96 -11.66 9.86 -10.88
C GLU A 96 -13.11 9.76 -11.39
N ARG A 97 -14.01 10.68 -10.98
CA ARG A 97 -15.40 10.74 -11.49
C ARG A 97 -15.62 11.76 -12.61
N GLY A 98 -14.55 12.15 -13.30
CA GLY A 98 -14.58 13.11 -14.41
C GLY A 98 -14.75 14.57 -13.97
N ARG A 99 -14.66 14.87 -12.67
CA ARG A 99 -14.68 16.24 -12.12
C ARG A 99 -13.74 16.33 -10.93
N TYR A 100 -13.16 17.51 -10.71
CA TYR A 100 -12.33 17.76 -9.53
C TYR A 100 -13.22 17.94 -8.30
N GLU A 101 -13.04 17.06 -7.31
CA GLU A 101 -13.79 17.10 -6.07
C GLU A 101 -13.01 16.53 -4.90
N GLU A 102 -13.50 16.82 -3.69
CA GLU A 102 -12.91 16.34 -2.45
C GLU A 102 -13.24 14.86 -2.23
N SER A 103 -12.21 14.09 -1.84
CA SER A 103 -12.27 12.63 -1.71
C SER A 103 -11.74 12.10 -0.38
N THR A 104 -11.48 12.97 0.59
CA THR A 104 -10.87 12.63 1.89
C THR A 104 -11.60 11.51 2.62
N PHE A 105 -12.94 11.50 2.53
CA PHE A 105 -13.78 10.54 3.25
C PHE A 105 -14.42 9.51 2.33
N TRP A 106 -13.90 9.33 1.10
CA TRP A 106 -14.29 8.20 0.27
C TRP A 106 -13.83 6.91 0.93
N ASN A 107 -14.61 5.85 0.79
CA ASN A 107 -14.41 4.60 1.50
C ASN A 107 -13.43 3.68 0.74
N PRO A 108 -12.19 3.47 1.24
CA PRO A 108 -11.18 2.68 0.54
C PRO A 108 -11.34 1.17 0.74
N SER A 109 -12.43 0.69 1.37
CA SER A 109 -12.62 -0.72 1.77
C SER A 109 -12.54 -1.73 0.63
N TRP A 110 -12.60 -1.29 -0.63
CA TRP A 110 -12.41 -2.15 -1.81
C TRP A 110 -10.95 -2.57 -2.04
N THR A 111 -9.98 -1.95 -1.36
CA THR A 111 -8.54 -2.11 -1.65
C THR A 111 -7.85 -3.27 -0.93
N LEU A 112 -8.13 -3.49 0.35
CA LEU A 112 -7.36 -4.41 1.20
C LEU A 112 -8.27 -5.18 2.15
N ALA A 113 -7.70 -6.13 2.88
CA ALA A 113 -8.41 -6.84 3.94
C ALA A 113 -9.10 -5.88 4.92
N ARG A 114 -10.29 -6.27 5.38
CA ARG A 114 -10.95 -5.62 6.51
C ARG A 114 -9.97 -5.60 7.68
N GLY A 115 -9.72 -4.44 8.26
CA GLY A 115 -8.70 -4.32 9.30
C GLY A 115 -7.39 -3.65 8.84
N ALA A 116 -7.05 -3.71 7.55
CA ALA A 116 -5.74 -3.31 7.03
C ALA A 116 -5.62 -1.85 6.63
N ILE A 117 -6.72 -1.19 6.29
CA ILE A 117 -6.71 0.22 5.91
C ILE A 117 -6.72 1.06 7.18
N MET A 118 -5.76 1.97 7.30
CA MET A 118 -5.48 2.71 8.53
C MET A 118 -5.22 4.17 8.22
N THR A 119 -5.60 5.02 9.17
CA THR A 119 -5.13 6.40 9.24
C THR A 119 -3.81 6.42 9.99
N SER A 120 -2.86 7.26 9.58
CA SER A 120 -1.54 7.36 10.21
C SER A 120 -0.98 8.79 10.12
N SER A 121 0.12 9.04 10.83
CA SER A 121 0.92 10.26 10.71
C SER A 121 2.21 9.99 9.93
N LEU A 122 2.84 11.04 9.36
CA LEU A 122 4.14 10.89 8.70
C LEU A 122 5.21 10.28 9.63
N THR A 123 5.19 10.62 10.91
CA THR A 123 6.14 10.09 11.91
C THR A 123 5.97 8.59 12.13
N ASP A 124 4.73 8.13 12.24
CA ASP A 124 4.42 6.70 12.39
C ASP A 124 4.77 5.94 11.11
N VAL A 125 4.49 6.51 9.93
CA VAL A 125 4.87 5.92 8.63
C VAL A 125 6.39 5.83 8.47
N LEU A 126 7.15 6.82 8.91
CA LEU A 126 8.62 6.73 8.93
C LEU A 126 9.11 5.63 9.88
N THR A 127 8.44 5.46 11.03
CA THR A 127 8.75 4.40 11.99
C THR A 127 8.46 3.02 11.40
N SER A 128 7.33 2.85 10.69
CA SER A 128 7.00 1.60 10.01
C SER A 128 7.94 1.31 8.84
N ALA A 129 8.32 2.32 8.04
CA ALA A 129 9.29 2.18 6.96
C ALA A 129 10.63 1.63 7.48
N ARG A 130 11.16 2.21 8.56
CA ARG A 130 12.35 1.68 9.23
C ARG A 130 12.15 0.26 9.71
N ALA A 131 11.06 -0.03 10.42
CA ALA A 131 10.80 -1.35 10.99
C ALA A 131 10.70 -2.45 9.91
N ILE A 132 10.05 -2.16 8.79
CA ILE A 132 9.98 -3.04 7.62
C ILE A 132 11.39 -3.21 7.04
N GLY A 133 12.09 -2.10 6.78
CA GLY A 133 13.39 -2.12 6.13
C GLY A 133 14.53 -2.73 6.95
N THR A 134 14.38 -2.81 8.28
CA THR A 134 15.32 -3.51 9.17
C THR A 134 14.85 -4.90 9.59
N GLY A 135 13.63 -5.31 9.19
CA GLY A 135 13.03 -6.57 9.65
C GLY A 135 12.78 -6.63 11.16
N ALA A 136 12.51 -5.49 11.82
CA ALA A 136 12.49 -5.36 13.28
C ALA A 136 11.51 -6.31 14.00
N LEU A 137 10.46 -6.75 13.31
CA LEU A 137 9.42 -7.64 13.84
C LEU A 137 9.50 -9.07 13.28
N LEU A 138 10.51 -9.35 12.45
CA LEU A 138 10.64 -10.62 11.74
C LEU A 138 11.86 -11.39 12.23
N SER A 139 11.81 -12.72 12.11
CA SER A 139 13.03 -13.51 12.23
C SER A 139 13.96 -13.20 11.04
N PRO A 140 15.29 -13.43 11.15
CA PRO A 140 16.20 -13.22 10.04
C PRO A 140 15.79 -13.99 8.77
N THR A 141 15.29 -15.22 8.93
CA THR A 141 14.79 -16.04 7.83
C THR A 141 13.55 -15.44 7.18
N ALA A 142 12.57 -15.00 7.98
CA ALA A 142 11.35 -14.39 7.45
C ALA A 142 11.63 -13.05 6.77
N PHE A 143 12.56 -12.25 7.31
CA PHE A 143 12.98 -11.00 6.68
C PHE A 143 13.68 -11.24 5.34
N LYS A 144 14.56 -12.25 5.27
CA LYS A 144 15.17 -12.67 4.00
C LYS A 144 14.13 -13.12 2.98
N GLN A 145 13.10 -13.85 3.41
CA GLN A 145 11.99 -14.26 2.53
C GLN A 145 11.17 -13.07 2.04
N MET A 146 10.88 -12.11 2.92
CA MET A 146 10.14 -10.90 2.56
C MET A 146 10.81 -10.11 1.43
N LEU A 147 12.15 -10.12 1.39
CA LEU A 147 12.97 -9.43 0.40
C LEU A 147 13.53 -10.35 -0.69
N ALA A 148 13.07 -11.60 -0.80
CA ALA A 148 13.56 -12.50 -1.83
C ALA A 148 13.10 -12.01 -3.22
N PRO A 149 13.98 -11.98 -4.23
CA PRO A 149 13.65 -11.55 -5.59
C PRO A 149 12.88 -12.64 -6.38
N ASP A 150 11.90 -13.29 -5.75
CA ASP A 150 11.17 -14.42 -6.32
C ASP A 150 10.29 -14.00 -7.52
N THR A 151 10.00 -12.71 -7.66
CA THR A 151 9.30 -12.16 -8.83
C THR A 151 10.22 -11.74 -9.96
N ALA A 152 11.54 -11.80 -9.80
CA ALA A 152 12.47 -11.44 -10.86
C ALA A 152 12.28 -12.37 -12.08
N GLY A 153 12.16 -11.78 -13.28
CA GLY A 153 11.84 -12.51 -14.50
C GLY A 153 10.34 -12.76 -14.71
N LEU A 154 9.47 -12.33 -13.79
CA LEU A 154 8.02 -12.36 -13.96
C LEU A 154 7.49 -10.96 -14.34
N GLY A 155 6.86 -10.84 -15.50
CA GLY A 155 6.31 -9.57 -15.97
C GLY A 155 7.40 -8.49 -16.10
N PRO A 156 7.22 -7.29 -15.51
CA PRO A 156 8.17 -6.19 -15.65
C PRO A 156 9.38 -6.25 -14.69
N TRP A 157 9.49 -7.27 -13.85
CA TRP A 157 10.47 -7.32 -12.77
C TRP A 157 11.77 -8.02 -13.16
N ASP A 158 12.87 -7.57 -12.57
CA ASP A 158 14.21 -8.14 -12.71
C ASP A 158 14.92 -8.22 -11.34
N HIS A 159 16.20 -8.62 -11.32
CA HIS A 159 16.94 -8.77 -10.07
C HIS A 159 17.31 -7.44 -9.38
N GLN A 160 17.22 -6.32 -10.09
CA GLN A 160 17.51 -4.97 -9.56
C GLN A 160 16.26 -4.24 -9.11
N THR A 161 15.11 -4.58 -9.70
CA THR A 161 13.79 -4.02 -9.43
C THR A 161 12.76 -5.16 -9.39
N TYR A 162 12.26 -5.49 -8.21
CA TYR A 162 11.31 -6.59 -8.00
C TYR A 162 10.30 -6.30 -6.89
N TYR A 163 9.28 -7.16 -6.80
CA TYR A 163 8.26 -7.11 -5.76
C TYR A 163 8.49 -8.23 -4.75
N GLY A 164 8.83 -7.88 -3.52
CA GLY A 164 8.89 -8.81 -2.39
C GLY A 164 7.52 -9.06 -1.77
N PHE A 165 7.46 -9.51 -0.52
CA PHE A 165 6.19 -9.63 0.20
C PHE A 165 5.69 -8.25 0.65
N GLY A 166 4.88 -7.63 -0.21
CA GLY A 166 4.20 -6.37 0.08
C GLY A 166 5.07 -5.12 -0.10
N VAL A 167 6.26 -5.25 -0.68
CA VAL A 167 7.22 -4.15 -0.90
C VAL A 167 7.81 -4.22 -2.30
N VAL A 168 8.12 -3.05 -2.86
CA VAL A 168 8.97 -2.92 -4.04
C VAL A 168 10.41 -2.79 -3.56
N VAL A 169 11.32 -3.58 -4.11
CA VAL A 169 12.76 -3.40 -3.92
C VAL A 169 13.33 -2.84 -5.22
N LYS A 170 13.96 -1.66 -5.15
CA LYS A 170 14.55 -0.99 -6.32
C LYS A 170 15.77 -0.18 -5.90
N GLN A 171 16.93 -0.45 -6.51
CA GLN A 171 18.18 0.29 -6.21
C GLN A 171 18.55 0.32 -4.72
N GLY A 172 18.30 -0.79 -4.02
CA GLY A 172 18.54 -0.93 -2.57
C GLY A 172 17.44 -0.34 -1.68
N TRP A 173 16.51 0.44 -2.23
CA TRP A 173 15.33 0.92 -1.50
C TRP A 173 14.31 -0.18 -1.32
N ILE A 174 13.78 -0.29 -0.11
CA ILE A 174 12.61 -1.11 0.23
C ILE A 174 11.44 -0.15 0.41
N ALA A 175 10.46 -0.21 -0.50
CA ALA A 175 9.45 0.83 -0.63
C ALA A 175 8.00 0.32 -0.78
N GLN A 176 7.05 1.18 -0.44
CA GLN A 176 5.64 1.07 -0.81
C GLN A 176 5.18 2.42 -1.38
N ASN A 177 4.30 2.38 -2.37
CA ASN A 177 3.91 3.54 -3.17
C ASN A 177 2.37 3.61 -3.37
N PRO A 178 1.58 3.76 -2.29
CA PRO A 178 0.13 3.75 -2.38
C PRO A 178 -0.42 4.90 -3.25
N LEU A 179 -1.47 4.59 -4.01
CA LEU A 179 -2.21 5.53 -4.84
C LEU A 179 -3.69 5.13 -4.86
N PHE A 180 -4.57 5.97 -4.33
CA PHE A 180 -6.03 5.79 -4.42
C PHE A 180 -6.75 7.08 -4.02
N HIS A 181 -7.92 7.36 -4.62
CA HIS A 181 -8.84 8.43 -4.21
C HIS A 181 -8.16 9.77 -3.97
N GLY A 182 -7.23 10.14 -4.86
CA GLY A 182 -6.53 11.42 -4.78
C GLY A 182 -5.34 11.48 -3.82
N TYR A 183 -5.13 10.46 -2.98
CA TYR A 183 -3.90 10.31 -2.20
C TYR A 183 -2.81 9.64 -3.04
N ALA A 184 -1.64 10.24 -3.01
CA ALA A 184 -0.40 9.68 -3.54
C ALA A 184 0.61 9.61 -2.39
N GLY A 185 1.34 8.50 -2.28
CA GLY A 185 2.32 8.32 -1.23
C GLY A 185 3.52 7.48 -1.66
N VAL A 186 4.64 7.70 -0.97
CA VAL A 186 5.81 6.83 -0.95
C VAL A 186 6.29 6.72 0.49
N MET A 187 6.55 5.50 0.94
CA MET A 187 7.36 5.24 2.12
C MET A 187 8.49 4.30 1.73
N ALA A 188 9.72 4.62 2.10
CA ALA A 188 10.88 3.85 1.70
C ALA A 188 11.98 3.86 2.78
N TYR A 189 12.74 2.77 2.83
CA TYR A 189 13.93 2.63 3.65
C TYR A 189 15.11 2.18 2.80
N LEU A 190 16.26 2.83 2.97
CA LEU A 190 17.54 2.45 2.37
C LEU A 190 18.47 1.91 3.46
N PRO A 191 18.67 0.58 3.56
CA PRO A 191 19.48 -0.03 4.61
C PRO A 191 20.91 0.49 4.69
N GLU A 192 21.58 0.66 3.55
CA GLU A 192 22.99 1.08 3.47
C GLU A 192 23.25 2.47 4.07
N ARG A 193 22.21 3.31 4.17
CA ARG A 193 22.29 4.67 4.68
C ARG A 193 21.48 4.87 5.97
N GLU A 194 20.87 3.80 6.47
CA GLU A 194 19.88 3.84 7.56
C GLU A 194 18.82 4.95 7.39
N LEU A 195 18.41 5.19 6.14
CA LEU A 195 17.62 6.36 5.76
C LEU A 195 16.18 5.95 5.49
N SER A 196 15.23 6.60 6.17
CA SER A 196 13.80 6.51 5.85
C SER A 196 13.33 7.78 5.17
N ILE A 197 12.53 7.65 4.12
CA ILE A 197 11.86 8.77 3.45
C ILE A 197 10.37 8.42 3.34
N ALA A 198 9.52 9.38 3.73
CA ALA A 198 8.08 9.31 3.51
C ALA A 198 7.63 10.60 2.84
N VAL A 199 6.90 10.48 1.74
CA VAL A 199 6.34 11.61 0.98
C VAL A 199 4.88 11.30 0.71
N PHE A 200 4.00 12.26 1.01
CA PHE A 200 2.58 12.17 0.70
C PHE A 200 2.13 13.47 0.06
N SER A 201 1.30 13.34 -0.96
CA SER A 201 0.76 14.45 -1.75
C SER A 201 -0.69 14.15 -2.12
N THR A 202 -1.43 15.22 -2.43
CA THR A 202 -2.80 15.14 -2.95
C THR A 202 -2.86 15.77 -4.33
N LYS A 203 -3.89 15.42 -5.12
CA LYS A 203 -3.95 15.85 -6.52
C LYS A 203 -4.39 17.31 -6.64
N THR A 204 -3.88 17.95 -7.69
CA THR A 204 -4.44 19.19 -8.22
C THR A 204 -5.51 18.87 -9.26
N GLU A 205 -6.29 19.87 -9.65
CA GLU A 205 -7.33 19.75 -10.70
C GLU A 205 -6.77 19.24 -12.04
N GLN A 206 -5.55 19.65 -12.41
CA GLN A 206 -4.89 19.21 -13.64
C GLN A 206 -4.08 17.91 -13.46
N GLY A 207 -4.07 17.32 -12.27
CA GLY A 207 -3.33 16.11 -11.96
C GLY A 207 -3.99 14.88 -12.59
N ASN A 208 -3.19 14.02 -13.22
CA ASN A 208 -3.66 12.71 -13.66
C ASN A 208 -3.95 11.82 -12.42
N PRO A 209 -5.17 11.25 -12.26
CA PRO A 209 -5.51 10.40 -11.12
C PRO A 209 -4.61 9.16 -11.03
N ASP A 210 -4.15 8.63 -12.16
CA ASP A 210 -3.35 7.40 -12.25
C ASP A 210 -1.85 7.59 -11.96
N VAL A 211 -1.39 8.83 -11.76
CA VAL A 211 0.04 9.12 -11.53
C VAL A 211 0.35 9.38 -10.07
N ASN A 212 1.19 8.56 -9.44
CA ASN A 212 1.65 8.81 -8.06
C ASN A 212 2.65 9.98 -8.01
N SER A 213 2.18 11.20 -7.70
CA SER A 213 3.02 12.41 -7.66
C SER A 213 4.06 12.40 -6.54
N SER A 214 3.85 11.58 -5.49
CA SER A 214 4.84 11.40 -4.42
C SER A 214 6.09 10.65 -4.91
N GLU A 215 5.99 9.80 -5.93
CA GLU A 215 7.17 9.16 -6.54
C GLU A 215 8.07 10.17 -7.25
N SER A 216 7.50 11.16 -7.95
CA SER A 216 8.28 12.21 -8.60
C SER A 216 9.05 13.06 -7.58
N LEU A 217 8.42 13.37 -6.44
CA LEU A 217 9.06 14.07 -5.33
C LEU A 217 10.13 13.20 -4.66
N PHE A 218 9.82 11.94 -4.39
CA PHE A 218 10.77 10.97 -3.83
C PHE A 218 12.02 10.87 -4.69
N ARG A 219 11.90 10.73 -6.01
CA ARG A 219 13.04 10.70 -6.94
C ARG A 219 13.91 11.95 -6.87
N ARG A 220 13.31 13.14 -6.79
CA ARG A 220 14.06 14.40 -6.64
C ARG A 220 14.79 14.47 -5.29
N ILE A 221 14.19 13.95 -4.23
CA ILE A 221 14.82 13.88 -2.91
C ILE A 221 16.02 12.91 -2.95
N THR A 222 15.86 11.73 -3.56
CA THR A 222 16.96 10.74 -3.62
C THR A 222 18.12 11.19 -4.49
N GLN A 223 17.87 11.94 -5.57
CA GLN A 223 18.94 12.61 -6.34
C GLN A 223 19.83 13.53 -5.50
N ILE A 224 19.29 14.11 -4.43
CA ILE A 224 20.04 15.02 -3.55
C ILE A 224 20.68 14.24 -2.39
N LEU A 225 19.93 13.36 -1.73
CA LEU A 225 20.36 12.70 -0.49
C LEU A 225 21.19 11.43 -0.73
N THR A 226 20.93 10.74 -1.84
CA THR A 226 21.48 9.41 -2.15
C THR A 226 21.72 9.27 -3.66
N PRO A 227 22.61 10.09 -4.26
CA PRO A 227 22.83 10.10 -5.70
C PRO A 227 23.28 8.75 -6.28
N ASP A 228 23.88 7.88 -5.45
CA ASP A 228 24.28 6.52 -5.85
C ASP A 228 23.14 5.48 -5.79
N HIS A 229 21.95 5.88 -5.31
CA HIS A 229 20.74 5.06 -5.20
C HIS A 229 19.53 5.75 -5.83
N THR A 230 19.75 6.49 -6.91
CA THR A 230 18.66 7.17 -7.61
C THR A 230 17.71 6.17 -8.22
N ILE A 231 16.41 6.46 -8.10
CA ILE A 231 15.36 5.71 -8.75
C ILE A 231 15.00 6.47 -10.03
N ASP A 232 15.32 5.91 -11.19
CA ASP A 232 14.86 6.44 -12.49
C ASP A 232 13.39 6.05 -12.74
#